data_AF-A0A9Q1IMZ3-F1
#
_entry.id   AF-A0A9Q1IMZ3-F1
#
_cell.length_a   1.000
_cell.length_b   1.000
_cell.length_c   1.000
_cell.angle_alpha   90.00
_cell.angle_beta   90.00
_cell.angle_gamma   90.00
#
_symmetry.space_group_name_H-M   'P 1'
#
loop_
_entity.id
_entity.type
_entity.pdbx_description
1 polymer ?
#
loop_
_entity_poly.entity_id
_entity_poly.type
_entity_poly.pdbx_seq_one_letter_code
_entity_poly.pdbx_strand_id
1 'polypeptide(L)'
;MVIDMVLATDMSKHMSLLADLKTMVETKKVTSSGVLLLDHYTDRIQVLRNMVHCADLGNPTKPLGVYRQWTDRIMQEFFCQGDKERERGMEISPMCDKHTASVEKSQVGFIDYIVHPLWETWGDLVHPDAQDILETLEENRDWYQSAAPQSPSPSSSPSPSPLHSFHFQLTLEGEGRAHGSAEEEEESSSPAEYT
;
A
#
# COMPACT_ATOMS: atom_id res chain seq x y z
N MET A 1 -6.96 16.30 12.14
CA MET A 1 -5.50 16.04 12.08
C MET A 1 -5.12 14.64 12.56
N VAL A 2 -5.19 14.29 13.85
CA VAL A 2 -4.73 12.95 14.31
C VAL A 2 -5.55 11.81 13.70
N ILE A 3 -6.87 11.88 13.81
CA ILE A 3 -7.79 10.88 13.23
C ILE A 3 -7.51 10.70 11.73
N ASP A 4 -7.35 11.82 11.02
CA ASP A 4 -7.05 11.84 9.59
C ASP A 4 -5.74 11.14 9.22
N MET A 5 -4.70 11.27 10.05
CA MET A 5 -3.39 10.64 9.81
C MET A 5 -3.44 9.14 10.12
N VAL A 6 -4.10 8.75 11.21
CA VAL A 6 -4.24 7.32 11.58
C VAL A 6 -5.07 6.57 10.55
N LEU A 7 -6.18 7.13 10.07
CA LEU A 7 -6.97 6.48 9.01
C LEU A 7 -6.23 6.40 7.68
N ALA A 8 -5.22 7.25 7.46
CA ALA A 8 -4.39 7.22 6.26
C ALA A 8 -3.32 6.12 6.28
N THR A 9 -3.06 5.46 7.42
CA THR A 9 -2.14 4.30 7.46
C THR A 9 -2.81 3.00 6.99
N ASP A 10 -4.12 3.01 6.74
CA ASP A 10 -4.79 1.88 6.12
C ASP A 10 -4.27 1.67 4.69
N MET A 11 -3.63 0.52 4.47
CA MET A 11 -3.09 0.15 3.17
C MET A 11 -4.17 0.15 2.07
N SER A 12 -5.46 -0.08 2.41
CA SER A 12 -6.60 0.05 1.48
C SER A 12 -6.66 1.41 0.76
N LYS A 13 -6.09 2.45 1.38
CA LYS A 13 -6.08 3.83 0.89
C LYS A 13 -4.77 4.24 0.22
N HIS A 14 -3.75 3.39 0.22
CA HIS A 14 -2.41 3.73 -0.28
C HIS A 14 -2.43 4.28 -1.70
N MET A 15 -3.14 3.63 -2.64
CA MET A 15 -3.18 4.09 -4.03
C MET A 15 -3.87 5.45 -4.21
N SER A 16 -4.93 5.72 -3.45
CA SER A 16 -5.56 7.05 -3.44
C SER A 16 -4.62 8.11 -2.85
N LEU A 17 -3.95 7.82 -1.73
CA LEU A 17 -3.00 8.75 -1.11
C LEU A 17 -1.84 9.08 -2.05
N LEU A 18 -1.32 8.06 -2.76
CA LEU A 18 -0.25 8.23 -3.74
C LEU A 18 -0.69 9.07 -4.94
N ALA A 19 -1.88 8.84 -5.48
CA ALA A 19 -2.42 9.63 -6.60
C ALA A 19 -2.61 11.11 -6.22
N ASP A 20 -3.15 11.36 -5.03
CA ASP A 20 -3.29 12.72 -4.50
C ASP A 20 -1.92 13.38 -4.31
N LEU A 21 -0.93 12.64 -3.76
CA LEU A 21 0.43 13.13 -3.58
C LEU A 21 1.11 13.50 -4.91
N LYS A 22 0.96 12.66 -5.94
CA LYS A 22 1.47 12.96 -7.30
C LYS A 22 0.87 14.25 -7.85
N THR A 23 -0.45 14.43 -7.71
CA THR A 23 -1.14 15.67 -8.12
C THR A 23 -0.62 16.89 -7.37
N MET A 24 -0.30 16.74 -6.08
CA MET A 24 0.32 17.81 -5.29
C MET A 24 1.73 18.15 -5.78
N VAL A 25 2.56 17.16 -6.13
CA VAL A 25 3.90 17.39 -6.68
C VAL A 25 3.82 18.19 -7.98
N GLU A 26 2.88 17.88 -8.88
CA GLU A 26 2.68 18.60 -10.14
C GLU A 26 2.27 20.07 -9.93
N THR A 27 1.54 20.34 -8.85
CA THR A 27 1.00 21.68 -8.55
C THR A 27 1.78 22.41 -7.46
N LYS A 28 2.92 21.86 -7.01
CA LYS A 28 3.67 22.38 -5.87
C LYS A 28 4.17 23.80 -6.13
N LYS A 29 4.01 24.65 -5.12
CA LYS A 29 4.57 26.00 -5.10
C LYS A 29 5.69 26.05 -4.10
N VAL A 30 6.83 26.55 -4.53
CA VAL A 30 8.01 26.74 -3.67
C VAL A 30 8.30 28.22 -3.53
N THR A 31 8.75 28.62 -2.35
CA THR A 31 9.33 29.95 -2.12
C THR A 31 10.62 30.12 -2.91
N SER A 32 11.12 31.35 -2.99
CA SER A 32 12.45 31.64 -3.57
C SER A 32 13.59 30.92 -2.85
N SER A 33 13.39 30.51 -1.59
CA SER A 33 14.32 29.71 -0.80
C SER A 33 14.13 28.19 -0.96
N GLY A 34 13.24 27.73 -1.84
CA GLY A 34 12.99 26.30 -2.08
C GLY A 34 12.05 25.62 -1.07
N VAL A 35 11.51 26.36 -0.10
CA VAL A 35 10.57 25.83 0.90
C VAL A 35 9.18 25.67 0.30
N LEU A 36 8.54 24.52 0.51
CA LEU A 36 7.19 24.20 0.06
C LEU A 36 6.14 25.12 0.71
N LEU A 37 5.26 25.71 -0.10
CA LEU A 37 4.15 26.55 0.34
C LEU A 37 2.87 25.72 0.49
N LEU A 38 2.31 25.72 1.70
CA LEU A 38 1.10 24.97 2.08
C LEU A 38 0.09 25.89 2.76
N ASP A 39 -0.52 26.76 1.95
CA ASP A 39 -1.38 27.84 2.43
C ASP A 39 -2.72 27.32 2.98
N HIS A 40 -3.24 26.24 2.40
CA HIS A 40 -4.53 25.68 2.78
C HIS A 40 -4.40 24.51 3.76
N TYR A 41 -5.42 24.34 4.62
CA TYR A 41 -5.47 23.23 5.56
C TYR A 41 -5.44 21.87 4.85
N THR A 42 -6.14 21.77 3.70
CA THR A 42 -6.20 20.58 2.83
C THR A 42 -4.81 20.11 2.43
N ASP A 43 -3.96 21.05 2.01
CA ASP A 43 -2.61 20.73 1.53
C ASP A 43 -1.75 20.27 2.69
N ARG A 44 -1.82 20.98 3.84
CA ARG A 44 -1.10 20.60 5.06
C ARG A 44 -1.49 19.23 5.56
N ILE A 45 -2.78 18.90 5.63
CA ILE A 45 -3.22 17.61 6.14
C ILE A 45 -2.87 16.48 5.18
N GLN A 46 -2.91 16.71 3.87
CA GLN A 46 -2.51 15.73 2.86
C GLN A 46 -1.01 15.41 2.93
N VAL A 47 -0.14 16.43 3.13
CA VAL A 47 1.30 16.21 3.37
C VAL A 47 1.51 15.42 4.65
N LEU A 48 0.83 15.76 5.75
CA LEU A 48 0.99 15.06 7.03
C LEU A 48 0.52 13.60 6.97
N ARG A 49 -0.58 13.31 6.27
CA ARG A 49 -1.04 11.93 6.01
C ARG A 49 0.03 11.12 5.28
N ASN A 50 0.57 11.65 4.19
CA ASN A 50 1.62 10.98 3.42
C ASN A 50 2.93 10.87 4.20
N MET A 51 3.29 11.86 5.03
CA MET A 51 4.47 11.81 5.88
C MET A 51 4.41 10.65 6.89
N VAL A 52 3.27 10.49 7.57
CA VAL A 52 3.05 9.37 8.49
C VAL A 52 3.03 8.04 7.73
N HIS A 53 2.40 8.00 6.54
CA HIS A 53 2.38 6.80 5.71
C HIS A 53 3.77 6.37 5.21
N CYS A 54 4.60 7.34 4.80
CA CYS A 54 6.01 7.09 4.47
C CYS A 54 6.77 6.57 5.68
N ALA A 55 6.53 7.11 6.88
CA ALA A 55 7.16 6.63 8.10
C ALA A 55 6.79 5.17 8.42
N ASP A 56 5.52 4.80 8.24
CA ASP A 56 5.02 3.44 8.42
C ASP A 56 5.62 2.46 7.38
N LEU A 57 5.72 2.90 6.12
CA LEU A 57 6.36 2.17 5.02
C LEU A 57 7.86 2.48 4.88
N GLY A 58 8.51 2.91 5.96
CA GLY A 58 9.88 3.37 5.96
C GLY A 58 10.92 2.30 6.26
N ASN A 59 10.51 1.04 6.50
CA ASN A 59 11.44 -0.03 6.85
C ASN A 59 12.48 -0.31 5.73
N PRO A 60 12.08 -0.41 4.44
CA PRO A 60 13.03 -0.70 3.37
C PRO A 60 14.02 0.42 3.07
N THR A 61 13.82 1.61 3.63
CA THR A 61 14.70 2.77 3.44
C THR A 61 15.75 2.95 4.54
N LYS A 62 15.81 2.01 5.50
CA LYS A 62 16.78 2.03 6.60
C LYS A 62 18.04 1.22 6.26
N PRO A 63 19.16 1.43 6.97
CA PRO A 63 20.34 0.59 6.79
C PRO A 63 19.98 -0.89 6.84
N LEU A 64 20.56 -1.69 5.94
CA LEU A 64 20.17 -3.08 5.71
C LEU A 64 20.04 -3.94 6.98
N GLY A 65 20.94 -3.76 7.95
CA GLY A 65 20.89 -4.50 9.23
C GLY A 65 19.63 -4.21 10.08
N VAL A 66 19.05 -3.01 9.95
CA VAL A 66 17.78 -2.63 10.57
C VAL A 66 16.61 -3.15 9.74
N TYR A 67 16.65 -2.95 8.42
CA TYR A 67 15.58 -3.41 7.54
C TYR A 67 15.36 -4.93 7.66
N ARG A 68 16.44 -5.73 7.66
CA ARG A 68 16.34 -7.18 7.84
C ARG A 68 15.65 -7.60 9.13
N GLN A 69 15.91 -6.90 10.25
CA GLN A 69 15.22 -7.19 11.51
C GLN A 69 13.71 -6.91 11.42
N TRP A 70 13.30 -5.88 10.68
CA TRP A 70 11.89 -5.61 10.43
C TRP A 70 11.27 -6.67 9.54
N THR A 71 11.97 -7.10 8.48
CA THR A 71 11.54 -8.20 7.61
C THR A 71 11.34 -9.49 8.40
N ASP A 72 12.27 -9.86 9.27
CA ASP A 72 12.15 -11.07 10.09
C ASP A 72 10.92 -11.01 11.01
N ARG A 73 10.66 -9.84 11.61
CA ARG A 73 9.50 -9.62 12.50
C ARG A 73 8.17 -9.70 11.75
N ILE A 74 8.03 -9.04 10.59
CA ILE A 74 6.78 -9.07 9.84
C ILE A 74 6.50 -10.47 9.25
N MET A 75 7.53 -11.17 8.78
CA MET A 75 7.37 -12.55 8.31
C MET A 75 6.98 -13.49 9.45
N GLN A 76 7.56 -13.32 10.65
CA GLN A 76 7.13 -14.08 11.83
C GLN A 76 5.65 -13.86 12.16
N GLU A 77 5.17 -12.60 12.06
CA GLU A 77 3.77 -12.26 12.27
C GLU A 77 2.86 -12.92 11.23
N PHE A 78 3.21 -12.81 9.95
CA PHE A 78 2.46 -13.45 8.85
C PHE A 78 2.41 -14.97 9.00
N PHE A 79 3.51 -15.62 9.37
CA PHE A 79 3.51 -17.06 9.59
C PHE A 79 2.65 -17.47 10.80
N CYS A 80 2.63 -16.65 11.86
CA CYS A 80 1.73 -16.87 12.98
C CYS A 80 0.24 -16.75 12.57
N GLN A 81 -0.08 -15.81 11.68
CA GLN A 81 -1.42 -15.71 11.10
C GLN A 81 -1.76 -16.95 10.25
N GLY A 82 -0.86 -17.38 9.36
CA GLY A 82 -1.08 -18.54 8.51
C GLY A 82 -1.23 -19.85 9.29
N ASP A 83 -0.50 -20.01 10.38
CA ASP A 83 -0.67 -21.16 11.28
C ASP A 83 -2.08 -21.14 11.92
N LYS A 84 -2.60 -19.98 12.34
CA LYS A 84 -3.98 -19.84 12.87
C LYS A 84 -5.05 -20.08 11.81
N GLU A 85 -4.83 -19.61 10.57
CA GLU A 85 -5.73 -19.86 9.43
C GLU A 85 -5.81 -21.36 9.13
N ARG A 86 -4.66 -22.05 9.11
CA ARG A 86 -4.58 -23.50 8.93
C ARG A 86 -5.31 -24.26 10.02
N GLU A 87 -5.10 -23.90 11.29
CA GLU A 87 -5.78 -24.52 12.44
C GLU A 87 -7.31 -24.38 12.37
N ARG A 88 -7.79 -23.28 11.79
CA ARG A 88 -9.22 -23.01 11.59
C ARG A 88 -9.80 -23.60 10.29
N GLY A 89 -8.97 -24.26 9.48
CA GLY A 89 -9.39 -24.78 8.18
C GLY A 89 -9.74 -23.68 7.16
N MET A 90 -9.18 -22.49 7.32
CA MET A 90 -9.34 -21.38 6.39
C MET A 90 -8.30 -21.47 5.27
N GLU A 91 -8.57 -20.82 4.14
CA GLU A 91 -7.54 -20.56 3.14
C GLU A 91 -6.43 -19.71 3.77
N ILE A 92 -5.17 -20.13 3.59
CA ILE A 92 -4.03 -19.39 4.14
C ILE A 92 -3.79 -18.16 3.27
N SER A 93 -3.73 -17.00 3.91
CA SER A 93 -3.51 -15.72 3.25
C SER A 93 -2.19 -15.72 2.47
N PRO A 94 -2.10 -14.95 1.36
CA PRO A 94 -0.83 -14.75 0.67
C PRO A 94 0.27 -14.34 1.64
N MET A 95 1.50 -14.81 1.42
CA MET A 95 2.68 -14.56 2.27
C MET A 95 2.66 -15.17 3.67
N CYS A 96 1.53 -15.73 4.13
CA CYS A 96 1.38 -16.25 5.48
C CYS A 96 1.78 -17.73 5.62
N ASP A 97 2.04 -18.43 4.51
CA ASP A 97 2.52 -19.81 4.55
C ASP A 97 4.06 -19.92 4.51
N LYS A 98 4.65 -20.27 5.65
CA LYS A 98 6.10 -20.47 5.80
C LYS A 98 6.70 -21.56 4.91
N HIS A 99 5.89 -22.44 4.34
CA HIS A 99 6.35 -23.52 3.47
C HIS A 99 6.45 -23.11 1.99
N THR A 100 5.79 -22.02 1.60
CA THR A 100 5.71 -21.58 0.20
C THR A 100 6.19 -20.14 -0.01
N ALA A 101 6.25 -19.33 1.06
CA ALA A 101 6.69 -17.94 0.99
C ALA A 101 8.17 -17.84 0.57
N SER A 102 8.45 -17.00 -0.44
CA SER A 102 9.80 -16.55 -0.78
C SER A 102 9.98 -15.13 -0.27
N VAL A 103 10.64 -14.98 0.88
CA VAL A 103 10.80 -13.69 1.57
C VAL A 103 11.46 -12.67 0.64
N GLU A 104 12.53 -13.07 -0.04
CA GLU A 104 13.33 -12.16 -0.88
C GLU A 104 12.52 -11.63 -2.07
N LYS A 105 11.83 -12.52 -2.80
CA LYS A 105 10.99 -12.13 -3.94
C LYS A 105 9.86 -11.20 -3.50
N SER A 106 9.31 -11.43 -2.31
CA SER A 106 8.23 -10.62 -1.80
C SER A 106 8.68 -9.26 -1.28
N GLN A 107 9.88 -9.16 -0.70
CA GLN A 107 10.46 -7.85 -0.39
C GLN A 107 10.75 -7.05 -1.65
N VAL A 108 11.30 -7.68 -2.70
CA VAL A 108 11.51 -7.02 -4.00
C VAL A 108 10.18 -6.52 -4.58
N GLY A 109 9.15 -7.37 -4.66
CA GLY A 109 7.84 -6.96 -5.17
C GLY A 109 7.19 -5.86 -4.31
N PHE A 110 7.31 -5.93 -3.00
CA PHE A 110 6.80 -4.89 -2.11
C PHE A 110 7.50 -3.55 -2.34
N ILE A 111 8.82 -3.56 -2.54
CA ILE A 111 9.55 -2.33 -2.88
C ILE A 111 9.09 -1.80 -4.24
N ASP A 112 9.10 -2.63 -5.28
CA ASP A 112 8.80 -2.21 -6.65
C ASP A 112 7.38 -1.66 -6.82
N TYR A 113 6.39 -2.26 -6.15
CA TYR A 113 4.98 -1.93 -6.37
C TYR A 113 4.37 -0.97 -5.34
N ILE A 114 4.97 -0.86 -4.14
CA ILE A 114 4.39 -0.08 -3.03
C ILE A 114 5.36 0.96 -2.50
N VAL A 115 6.55 0.55 -2.06
CA VAL A 115 7.45 1.43 -1.30
C VAL A 115 8.17 2.42 -2.20
N HIS A 116 8.75 1.95 -3.32
CA HIS A 116 9.48 2.81 -4.24
C HIS A 116 8.58 3.88 -4.86
N PRO A 117 7.39 3.58 -5.44
CA PRO A 117 6.53 4.63 -6.00
C PRO A 117 6.14 5.71 -4.98
N LEU A 118 5.93 5.33 -3.71
CA LEU A 118 5.62 6.28 -2.64
C LEU A 118 6.82 7.15 -2.29
N TRP A 119 7.97 6.55 -2.01
CA TRP A 119 9.17 7.28 -1.61
C TRP A 119 9.74 8.13 -2.74
N GLU A 120 9.63 7.69 -3.99
CA GLU A 120 9.99 8.47 -5.18
C GLU A 120 9.13 9.73 -5.26
N THR A 121 7.81 9.59 -5.18
CA THR A 121 6.88 10.74 -5.20
C THR A 121 7.12 11.68 -4.00
N TRP A 122 7.38 11.12 -2.82
CA TRP A 122 7.75 11.91 -1.64
C TRP A 122 9.07 12.66 -1.88
N GLY A 123 10.08 11.99 -2.45
CA GLY A 123 11.36 12.59 -2.80
C GLY A 123 11.24 13.72 -3.81
N ASP A 124 10.34 13.60 -4.78
CA ASP A 124 10.02 14.69 -5.70
C ASP A 124 9.39 15.89 -4.97
N LEU A 125 8.52 15.65 -3.98
CA LEU A 125 7.90 16.72 -3.21
C LEU A 125 8.95 17.54 -2.45
N VAL A 126 9.88 16.86 -1.77
CA VAL A 126 10.89 17.47 -0.89
C VAL A 126 12.28 17.57 -1.50
N HIS A 127 12.40 17.44 -2.82
CA HIS A 127 13.70 17.40 -3.50
C HIS A 127 14.59 18.60 -3.11
N PRO A 128 15.88 18.37 -2.74
CA PRO A 128 16.63 17.10 -2.80
C PRO A 128 16.67 16.29 -1.49
N ASP A 129 15.87 16.64 -0.49
CA ASP A 129 16.10 16.22 0.91
C ASP A 129 15.97 14.72 1.19
N ALA A 130 15.32 13.96 0.30
CA ALA A 130 15.12 12.51 0.46
C ALA A 130 16.08 11.64 -0.38
N GLN A 131 17.10 12.23 -1.02
CA GLN A 131 17.98 11.51 -1.94
C GLN A 131 18.68 10.31 -1.29
N ASP A 132 19.30 10.50 -0.12
CA ASP A 132 19.99 9.43 0.61
C ASP A 132 19.04 8.27 1.00
N ILE A 133 17.76 8.59 1.23
CA ILE A 133 16.72 7.61 1.58
C ILE A 133 16.38 6.75 0.36
N LEU A 134 16.28 7.35 -0.82
CA LEU A 134 16.03 6.66 -2.09
C LEU A 134 17.23 5.78 -2.49
N GLU A 135 18.45 6.29 -2.35
CA GLU A 135 19.67 5.50 -2.61
C GLU A 135 19.72 4.26 -1.71
N THR A 136 19.45 4.42 -0.40
CA THR A 136 19.39 3.28 0.53
C THR A 136 18.28 2.28 0.15
N LEU A 137 17.13 2.76 -0.33
CA LEU A 137 16.03 1.91 -0.77
C LEU A 137 16.43 1.05 -1.98
N GLU A 138 17.08 1.66 -2.98
CA GLU A 138 17.59 0.97 -4.17
C GLU A 138 18.64 -0.08 -3.80
N GLU A 139 19.63 0.28 -2.96
CA GLU A 139 20.66 -0.65 -2.49
C GLU A 139 20.05 -1.86 -1.77
N ASN A 140 19.07 -1.64 -0.89
CA ASN A 140 18.38 -2.70 -0.17
C ASN A 140 17.56 -3.60 -1.10
N ARG A 141 16.89 -3.00 -2.09
CA ARG A 141 16.11 -3.72 -3.12
C ARG A 141 17.02 -4.65 -3.92
N ASP A 142 18.16 -4.15 -4.36
CA ASP A 142 19.16 -4.92 -5.10
C ASP A 142 19.79 -6.02 -4.25
N TRP A 143 20.03 -5.76 -2.96
CA TRP A 143 20.48 -6.78 -2.03
C TRP A 143 19.48 -7.94 -1.96
N TYR A 144 18.18 -7.67 -1.75
CA TYR A 144 17.15 -8.71 -1.71
C TYR A 144 17.00 -9.43 -3.05
N GLN A 145 17.11 -8.71 -4.17
CA GLN A 145 17.09 -9.31 -5.50
C GLN A 145 18.25 -10.28 -5.72
N SER A 146 19.45 -9.93 -5.23
CA SER A 146 20.65 -10.77 -5.34
C SER A 146 20.63 -11.97 -4.39
N ALA A 147 19.98 -11.83 -3.23
CA ALA A 147 19.82 -12.88 -2.24
C ALA A 147 18.74 -13.91 -2.62
N ALA A 148 17.82 -13.54 -3.52
CA ALA A 148 16.76 -14.42 -3.97
C ALA A 148 17.35 -15.69 -4.64
N PRO A 149 16.84 -16.89 -4.33
CA PRO A 149 17.29 -18.13 -4.96
C PRO A 149 17.17 -18.02 -6.48
N GLN A 150 18.27 -18.26 -7.20
CA GLN A 150 18.21 -18.34 -8.66
C GLN A 150 17.28 -19.49 -9.04
N SER A 151 16.18 -19.16 -9.74
CA SER A 151 15.37 -20.17 -10.40
C SER A 151 16.28 -21.00 -11.30
N PRO A 152 16.22 -22.34 -11.31
CA PRO A 152 16.99 -23.12 -12.27
C PRO A 152 16.66 -22.61 -13.67
N SER A 153 17.69 -22.28 -14.45
CA SER A 153 17.55 -21.70 -15.78
C SER A 153 16.61 -22.58 -16.62
N PRO A 154 15.55 -22.03 -17.24
CA PRO A 154 14.71 -22.83 -18.10
C PRO A 154 15.55 -23.24 -19.31
N SER A 155 15.78 -24.56 -19.45
CA SER A 155 16.18 -25.13 -20.73
C SER A 155 15.19 -24.63 -21.79
N SER A 156 15.72 -24.07 -22.88
CA SER A 156 15.00 -23.48 -24.01
C SER A 156 13.78 -24.30 -24.46
N SER A 157 12.57 -23.90 -24.04
CA SER A 157 11.33 -24.19 -24.75
C SER A 157 10.28 -23.13 -24.40
N PRO A 158 9.57 -22.55 -25.39
CA PRO A 158 8.56 -21.53 -25.13
C PRO A 158 7.21 -22.21 -24.87
N SER A 159 6.72 -22.14 -23.64
CA SER A 159 5.29 -22.31 -23.34
C SER A 159 4.80 -21.12 -22.52
N PRO A 160 3.73 -20.43 -22.93
CA PRO A 160 3.22 -19.28 -22.20
C PRO A 160 2.40 -19.78 -21.00
N SER A 161 3.00 -19.78 -19.82
CA SER A 161 2.27 -19.89 -18.56
C SER A 161 1.90 -18.49 -18.07
N PRO A 162 0.68 -18.27 -17.54
CA PRO A 162 0.26 -16.94 -17.11
C PRO A 162 1.12 -16.49 -15.93
N LEU A 163 1.66 -15.27 -16.04
CA LEU A 163 2.32 -14.57 -14.94
C LEU A 163 1.40 -14.57 -13.71
N HIS A 164 1.92 -15.05 -12.59
CA HIS A 164 1.30 -14.93 -11.29
C HIS A 164 1.24 -13.43 -10.95
N SER A 165 0.10 -12.81 -11.22
CA SER A 165 -0.15 -11.42 -10.89
C SER A 165 0.02 -11.24 -9.37
N PHE A 166 0.90 -10.32 -8.97
CA PHE A 166 1.00 -9.87 -7.59
C PHE A 166 -0.33 -9.22 -7.21
N HIS A 167 -1.23 -9.99 -6.59
CA HIS A 167 -2.43 -9.47 -5.96
C HIS A 167 -2.15 -9.28 -4.47
N PHE A 168 -1.68 -8.09 -4.10
CA PHE A 168 -1.84 -7.63 -2.73
C PHE A 168 -3.34 -7.41 -2.53
N GLN A 169 -4.01 -8.38 -1.91
CA GLN A 169 -5.45 -8.30 -1.69
C GLN A 169 -5.73 -7.28 -0.60
N LEU A 170 -5.89 -6.02 -1.02
CA LEU A 170 -6.51 -4.98 -0.21
C LEU A 170 -7.92 -5.46 0.09
N THR A 171 -8.16 -5.87 1.34
CA THR A 171 -9.47 -6.36 1.78
C THR A 171 -10.45 -5.19 1.76
N LEU A 172 -11.08 -4.94 0.61
CA LEU A 172 -12.22 -4.05 0.46
C LEU A 172 -13.45 -4.75 1.06
N GLU A 173 -13.55 -4.75 2.39
CA GLU A 173 -14.82 -4.99 3.06
C GLU A 173 -15.52 -3.65 3.31
N GLY A 174 -16.61 -3.43 2.58
CA GLY A 174 -17.65 -2.49 2.97
C GLY A 174 -17.92 -1.38 1.97
N GLU A 175 -18.78 -1.66 0.98
CA GLU A 175 -19.91 -0.78 0.66
C GLU A 175 -20.93 -1.50 -0.24
N GLY A 176 -22.11 -1.78 0.33
CA GLY A 176 -23.40 -1.62 -0.35
C GLY A 176 -23.76 -2.58 -1.49
N ARG A 177 -24.17 -3.80 -1.15
CA ARG A 177 -25.16 -4.54 -1.96
C ARG A 177 -26.50 -3.78 -1.87
N ALA A 178 -26.88 -3.09 -2.94
CA ALA A 178 -28.27 -2.71 -3.17
C ALA A 178 -28.58 -2.88 -4.67
N HIS A 179 -28.97 -4.10 -5.02
CA HIS A 179 -29.60 -4.38 -6.31
C HIS A 179 -31.09 -4.04 -6.16
N GLY A 180 -31.61 -3.22 -7.07
CA GLY A 180 -32.96 -2.70 -7.00
C GLY A 180 -34.06 -3.72 -7.27
N SER A 181 -35.28 -3.31 -6.90
CA SER A 181 -36.53 -3.72 -7.52
C SER A 181 -37.52 -2.58 -7.34
N ALA A 182 -37.97 -2.03 -8.47
CA ALA A 182 -39.12 -1.16 -8.54
C ALA A 182 -40.38 -2.00 -8.36
N GLU A 183 -41.26 -1.60 -7.44
CA GLU A 183 -42.67 -1.99 -7.46
C GLU A 183 -43.49 -0.72 -7.17
N GLU A 184 -44.29 -0.36 -8.17
CA GLU A 184 -45.36 0.63 -8.10
C GLU A 184 -46.51 0.00 -7.31
N GLU A 185 -46.99 0.67 -6.26
CA GLU A 185 -48.33 0.41 -5.74
C GLU A 185 -49.11 1.73 -5.64
N GLU A 186 -50.24 1.73 -6.33
CA GLU A 186 -51.30 2.73 -6.33
C GLU A 186 -51.88 2.89 -4.93
N GLU A 187 -52.13 4.12 -4.49
CA GLU A 187 -53.09 4.36 -3.41
C GLU A 187 -54.07 5.45 -3.84
N SER A 188 -55.30 5.00 -4.14
CA SER A 188 -56.46 5.85 -4.38
C SER A 188 -57.45 5.74 -3.22
N SER A 189 -58.03 6.89 -2.85
CA SER A 189 -59.25 7.11 -2.05
C SER A 189 -59.15 7.24 -0.51
N SER A 190 -58.91 8.48 -0.03
CA SER A 190 -59.85 9.41 0.67
C SER A 190 -61.03 8.85 1.51
N PRO A 191 -61.65 9.64 2.44
CA PRO A 191 -61.14 10.49 3.52
C PRO A 191 -61.84 10.21 4.88
N ALA A 192 -61.35 10.76 5.99
CA ALA A 192 -62.17 10.97 7.18
C ALA A 192 -61.76 12.24 7.96
N GLU A 193 -62.80 12.98 8.33
CA GLU A 193 -62.87 14.25 9.04
C GLU A 193 -62.21 14.21 10.43
N TYR A 194 -61.82 15.38 10.96
CA TYR A 194 -62.39 15.93 12.21
C TYR A 194 -61.87 17.36 12.45
N THR A 195 -62.82 18.30 12.41
CA THR A 195 -62.93 19.63 13.07
C THR A 195 -61.79 20.63 13.01
#